data_AF-A0A972QGE7-F1
#
_entry.id   AF-A0A972QGE7-F1
#
_cell.length_a   1.000
_cell.length_b   1.000
_cell.length_c   1.000
_cell.angle_alpha   90.00
_cell.angle_beta   90.00
_cell.angle_gamma   90.00
#
_symmetry.space_group_name_H-M   'P 1'
#
loop_
_entity.id
_entity.type
_entity.pdbx_description
1 polymer ?
#
loop_
_entity_poly.entity_id
_entity_poly.type
_entity_poly.pdbx_seq_one_letter_code
_entity_poly.pdbx_strand_id
1 'polypeptide(L)'
;AVSNEELKRAKEYYKGQLLLALEDTSSRMLWLGDKVMTKEGIPSVKSILRHIESVQPYDIKKAACKIFREDLMNLAAIGPEKGLKESRIKKITRV
;
A
#
# COMPACT_ATOMS: atom_id res chain seq x y z
N ALA A 1 -2.89 13.53 13.60
CA ALA A 1 -1.56 13.41 12.94
C ALA A 1 -0.94 12.11 13.41
N VAL A 2 -0.20 11.40 12.55
CA VAL A 2 0.42 10.12 12.91
C VAL A 2 1.47 10.34 13.99
N SER A 3 1.42 9.55 15.06
CA SER A 3 2.41 9.66 16.15
C SER A 3 3.74 9.00 15.74
N ASN A 4 4.84 9.43 16.37
CA ASN A 4 6.14 8.82 16.13
C ASN A 4 6.17 7.34 16.52
N GLU A 5 5.44 6.97 17.58
CA GLU A 5 5.34 5.58 18.04
C GLU A 5 4.56 4.71 17.04
N GLU A 6 3.46 5.21 16.51
CA GLU A 6 2.68 4.54 15.48
C GLU A 6 3.51 4.34 14.20
N LEU A 7 4.20 5.39 13.75
CA LEU A 7 5.08 5.32 12.57
C LEU A 7 6.23 4.33 12.78
N LYS A 8 6.86 4.34 13.96
CA LYS A 8 7.91 3.36 14.30
C LYS A 8 7.37 1.94 14.21
N ARG A 9 6.22 1.66 14.84
CA ARG A 9 5.60 0.34 14.80
C ARG A 9 5.26 -0.11 13.38
N ALA A 10 4.72 0.79 12.56
CA ALA A 10 4.41 0.50 11.16
C ALA A 10 5.67 0.18 10.33
N LYS A 11 6.76 0.93 10.54
CA LYS A 11 8.06 0.66 9.88
C LYS A 11 8.62 -0.70 10.27
N GLU A 12 8.65 -1.03 11.57
CA GLU A 12 9.15 -2.33 12.03
C GLU A 12 8.32 -3.49 11.45
N TYR A 13 7.00 -3.37 11.47
CA TYR A 13 6.11 -4.35 10.87
C TYR A 13 6.42 -4.55 9.38
N TYR A 14 6.54 -3.47 8.60
CA TYR A 14 6.77 -3.56 7.17
C TYR A 14 8.15 -4.12 6.82
N LYS A 15 9.20 -3.74 7.57
CA LYS A 15 10.54 -4.34 7.44
C LYS A 15 10.51 -5.84 7.71
N GLY A 16 9.81 -6.28 8.75
CA GLY A 16 9.65 -7.70 9.05
C GLY A 16 8.99 -8.47 7.90
N GLN A 17 7.87 -7.95 7.38
CA GLN A 17 7.17 -8.57 6.26
C GLN A 17 8.03 -8.65 4.99
N LEU A 18 8.80 -7.60 4.69
CA LEU A 18 9.72 -7.58 3.56
C LEU A 18 10.78 -8.67 3.68
N LEU A 19 11.40 -8.81 4.86
CA LEU A 19 12.46 -9.80 5.06
C LEU A 19 11.92 -11.23 4.96
N LEU A 20 10.76 -11.51 5.57
CA LEU A 20 10.10 -12.82 5.48
C LEU A 20 9.72 -13.17 4.03
N ALA A 21 9.21 -12.21 3.26
CA ALA A 21 8.86 -12.43 1.85
C ALA A 21 10.07 -12.76 0.96
N LEU A 22 11.28 -12.41 1.39
CA LEU A 22 12.52 -12.68 0.65
C LEU A 22 13.16 -14.03 1.00
N GLU A 23 12.68 -14.73 2.03
CA GLU A 23 13.13 -16.08 2.39
C GLU A 23 12.55 -17.12 1.43
N ASP A 24 11.31 -16.91 0.98
CA ASP A 24 10.68 -17.77 -0.02
C ASP A 24 11.27 -17.50 -1.41
N THR A 25 11.84 -18.55 -2.01
CA THR A 25 12.50 -18.45 -3.32
C THR A 25 11.51 -18.06 -4.42
N SER A 26 10.27 -18.54 -4.35
CA SER A 26 9.26 -18.24 -5.37
C SER A 26 8.85 -16.77 -5.34
N SER A 27 8.55 -16.25 -4.15
CA SER A 27 8.22 -14.84 -3.91
C SER A 27 9.36 -13.92 -4.35
N ARG A 28 10.61 -14.30 -4.04
CA ARG A 28 11.80 -13.57 -4.47
C ARG A 28 11.98 -13.56 -5.99
N MET A 29 11.76 -14.68 -6.66
CA MET A 29 11.88 -14.78 -8.12
C MET A 29 10.78 -13.99 -8.84
N LEU A 30 9.54 -14.00 -8.32
CA LEU A 30 8.45 -13.21 -8.89
C LEU A 30 8.73 -11.71 -8.79
N TRP A 31 9.20 -11.26 -7.62
CA TRP A 31 9.59 -9.87 -7.41
C TRP A 31 10.74 -9.43 -8.33
N LEU A 32 11.74 -10.31 -8.52
CA LEU A 32 12.84 -10.06 -9.44
C LEU A 32 12.35 -9.94 -10.89
N GLY A 33 11.47 -10.84 -11.33
CA GLY A 33 10.87 -10.82 -12.65
C GLY A 33 10.11 -9.52 -12.94
N ASP A 34 9.31 -9.06 -11.98
CA ASP A 34 8.59 -7.79 -12.07
C ASP A 34 9.55 -6.59 -12.27
N LYS A 35 10.65 -6.55 -11.51
CA LYS A 35 11.67 -5.48 -11.65
C LYS A 35 12.43 -5.51 -12.96
N VAL A 36 12.70 -6.69 -13.50
CA VAL A 36 13.32 -6.83 -14.82
C VAL A 36 12.34 -6.39 -15.92
N MET A 37 11.07 -6.77 -15.82
CA MET A 37 10.05 -6.47 -16.82
C MET A 37 9.70 -4.97 -16.87
N THR A 38 9.64 -4.31 -15.72
CA THR A 38 9.36 -2.88 -15.59
C THR A 38 10.58 -1.98 -15.88
N LYS A 39 11.78 -2.58 -16.09
CA LYS A 39 13.07 -1.87 -16.25
C LYS A 39 13.41 -0.94 -15.08
N GLU A 40 12.84 -1.17 -13.90
CA GLU A 40 13.05 -0.36 -12.69
C GLU A 40 14.40 -0.64 -11.99
N GLY A 41 15.17 -1.60 -12.51
CA GLY A 41 16.37 -2.10 -11.85
C GLY A 41 16.03 -2.91 -10.60
N ILE A 42 16.99 -3.69 -10.10
CA ILE A 42 16.77 -4.57 -8.95
C ILE A 42 17.29 -3.86 -7.71
N PRO A 43 16.43 -3.26 -6.87
CA PRO A 43 16.88 -2.56 -5.67
C PRO A 43 17.46 -3.57 -4.67
N SER A 44 18.57 -3.20 -4.02
CA SER A 44 19.07 -4.00 -2.91
C SER A 44 18.14 -3.87 -1.70
N VAL A 45 17.99 -4.96 -0.94
CA VAL A 45 17.19 -4.98 0.31
C VAL A 45 17.63 -3.85 1.24
N LYS A 46 18.93 -3.63 1.38
CA LYS A 46 19.50 -2.52 2.18
C LYS A 46 19.03 -1.14 1.70
N SER A 47 18.89 -0.94 0.38
CA SER A 47 18.37 0.32 -0.16
C SER A 47 16.91 0.54 0.19
N ILE A 48 16.09 -0.51 0.10
CA ILE A 48 14.66 -0.46 0.45
C ILE A 48 14.50 -0.15 1.94
N LEU A 49 15.27 -0.84 2.81
CA LEU A 49 15.25 -0.60 4.25
C LEU A 49 15.61 0.85 4.60
N ARG A 50 16.63 1.44 3.95
CA ARG A 50 16.97 2.85 4.14
C ARG A 50 15.84 3.79 3.72
N HIS A 51 15.16 3.51 2.62
CA HIS A 51 14.01 4.32 2.19
C HIS A 51 12.88 4.25 3.22
N ILE A 52 12.55 3.05 3.72
CA ILE A 52 11.54 2.88 4.78
C ILE A 52 11.92 3.69 6.03
N GLU A 53 13.18 3.65 6.45
CA GLU A 53 13.64 4.41 7.62
C GLU A 53 13.55 5.93 7.43
N SER A 54 13.78 6.41 6.21
CA SER A 54 13.75 7.85 5.92
C SER A 54 12.36 8.49 6.02
N VAL A 55 11.28 7.69 5.94
CA VAL A 55 9.88 8.18 5.93
C VAL A 55 9.55 8.97 7.18
N GLN A 56 8.98 10.16 7.02
CA GLN A 56 8.54 11.03 8.12
C GLN A 56 7.01 11.08 8.24
N PRO A 57 6.44 11.50 9.38
CA PRO A 57 4.98 11.64 9.54
C PRO A 57 4.33 12.55 8.49
N TYR A 58 5.06 13.56 8.02
CA TYR A 58 4.61 14.44 6.95
C TYR A 58 4.45 13.72 5.59
N ASP A 59 5.31 12.75 5.28
CA ASP A 59 5.21 11.96 4.05
C ASP A 59 3.95 11.08 4.06
N ILE A 60 3.58 10.56 5.24
CA ILE A 60 2.32 9.83 5.41
C ILE A 60 1.13 10.75 5.14
N LYS A 61 1.14 11.98 5.67
CA LYS A 61 0.10 12.97 5.39
C LYS A 61 0.01 13.30 3.90
N LYS A 62 1.15 13.50 3.24
CA LYS A 62 1.22 13.73 1.78
C LYS A 62 0.62 12.56 1.00
N ALA A 63 0.98 11.32 1.34
CA ALA A 63 0.45 10.13 0.70
C ALA A 63 -1.07 10.01 0.90
N ALA A 64 -1.55 10.23 2.12
CA ALA A 64 -2.98 10.22 2.44
C ALA A 64 -3.76 11.24 1.59
N CYS A 65 -3.27 12.48 1.45
CA CYS A 65 -3.92 13.49 0.61
C CYS A 65 -3.92 13.14 -0.89
N LYS A 66 -2.94 12.35 -1.36
CA LYS A 66 -2.90 11.89 -2.76
C LYS A 66 -3.86 10.73 -3.02
N ILE A 67 -4.01 9.82 -2.06
CA ILE A 67 -4.80 8.59 -2.19
C ILE A 67 -6.27 8.82 -1.88
N PHE A 68 -6.58 9.48 -0.77
CA PHE A 68 -7.96 9.71 -0.31
C PHE A 68 -8.57 10.95 -0.96
N ARG A 69 -8.72 10.86 -2.28
CA ARG A 69 -9.34 11.88 -3.13
C ARG A 69 -10.77 11.48 -3.45
N GLU A 70 -11.72 12.26 -2.93
CA GLU A 70 -13.16 12.02 -3.16
C GLU A 70 -13.52 12.00 -4.65
N ASP A 71 -12.86 12.84 -5.45
CA ASP A 71 -13.09 12.97 -6.89
C ASP A 71 -12.52 11.82 -7.73
N LEU A 72 -11.69 10.94 -7.14
CA LEU A 72 -11.14 9.75 -7.78
C LEU A 72 -11.64 8.44 -7.16
N MET A 73 -12.61 8.52 -6.24
CA MET A 73 -13.04 7.36 -5.47
C MET A 73 -13.99 6.47 -6.31
N ASN A 74 -13.57 5.23 -6.54
CA ASN A 74 -14.36 4.21 -7.24
C ASN A 74 -14.80 3.11 -6.27
N LEU A 75 -16.01 2.59 -6.43
CA LEU A 75 -16.56 1.48 -5.63
C LEU A 75 -17.06 0.36 -6.54
N ALA A 76 -16.54 -0.84 -6.32
CA ALA A 76 -17.08 -2.07 -6.89
C ALA A 76 -17.56 -2.97 -5.75
N ALA A 77 -18.79 -3.49 -5.84
CA ALA A 77 -19.39 -4.34 -4.82
C ALA A 77 -20.06 -5.55 -5.48
N ILE A 78 -19.87 -6.74 -4.88
CA ILE A 78 -20.47 -8.01 -5.33
C ILE A 78 -21.23 -8.59 -4.14
N GLY A 79 -22.46 -9.03 -4.36
CA GLY A 79 -23.31 -9.56 -3.30
C GLY A 79 -24.70 -9.96 -3.81
N PRO A 80 -25.51 -10.60 -2.97
CA PRO A 80 -26.88 -10.96 -3.32
C PRO A 80 -27.72 -9.70 -3.59
N GLU A 81 -28.54 -9.75 -4.65
CA GLU A 81 -29.36 -8.64 -5.16
C GLU A 81 -30.17 -7.93 -4.06
N LYS A 82 -30.72 -8.69 -3.11
CA LYS A 82 -31.52 -8.16 -1.99
C LYS A 82 -30.75 -7.25 -1.03
N GLY A 83 -29.42 -7.38 -0.95
CA GLY A 83 -28.55 -6.59 -0.08
C GLY A 83 -27.96 -5.34 -0.75
N LEU A 84 -27.86 -5.35 -2.08
CA LEU A 84 -27.27 -4.28 -2.88
C LEU A 84 -28.35 -3.27 -3.33
N LYS A 85 -28.88 -2.51 -2.37
CA LYS A 85 -29.75 -1.38 -2.72
C LYS A 85 -28.90 -0.24 -3.28
N GLU A 86 -29.12 0.13 -4.55
CA GLU A 86 -28.44 1.24 -5.25
C GLU A 86 -28.42 2.55 -4.45
N SER A 87 -29.48 2.83 -3.68
CA SER A 87 -29.60 4.04 -2.85
C SER A 87 -28.57 4.13 -1.71
N ARG A 88 -28.00 3.00 -1.26
CA ARG A 88 -26.88 2.97 -0.31
C ARG A 88 -25.53 3.13 -1.01
N ILE A 89 -25.40 2.61 -2.22
CA ILE A 89 -24.14 2.61 -2.99
C ILE A 89 -23.86 4.02 -3.52
N LYS A 90 -24.87 4.72 -4.08
CA LYS A 90 -24.75 6.11 -4.55
C LYS A 90 -24.41 7.11 -3.44
N LYS A 91 -24.87 6.86 -2.20
CA LYS A 91 -24.51 7.68 -1.03
C LYS A 91 -23.01 7.62 -0.69
N ILE A 92 -22.35 6.49 -0.99
CA ILE A 92 -20.93 6.28 -0.69
C ILE A 92 -20.07 6.83 -1.84
N THR A 93 -20.55 6.77 -3.08
CA THR A 93 -19.75 7.16 -4.26
C THR A 93 -19.92 8.59 -4.75
N ARG A 94 -20.86 9.39 -4.21
CA ARG A 94 -21.08 10.79 -4.64
C ARG A 94 -21.15 10.94 -6.18
N VAL A 95 -21.79 9.96 -6.85
CA VAL A 95 -22.24 10.02 -8.25
C VAL A 95 -23.75 9.81 -8.28
#